data_AF-A0A7C3CZC8-F1
#
_entry.id   AF-A0A7C3CZC8-F1
#
_cell.length_a   1.000
_cell.length_b   1.000
_cell.length_c   1.000
_cell.angle_alpha   90.00
_cell.angle_beta   90.00
_cell.angle_gamma   90.00
#
_symmetry.space_group_name_H-M   'P 1'
#
loop_
_entity.id
_entity.type
_entity.pdbx_description
1 polymer ?
#
loop_
_entity_poly.entity_id
_entity_poly.type
_entity_poly.pdbx_seq_one_letter_code
_entity_poly.pdbx_strand_id
1 'polypeptide(L)'
;MKTKLFGGVGIFCFLLVIALALGGCKEASTYAVNVPVVAANLVLLDQEIDSARDTVASRMDQFTPEEQASLRSADQEIQALRESVKRLVDENGGVARALVNADEVRMLVKSARNAYRDVRMAICPDVSPSVVLTSTNCKRLAEMPPLDRMTLTGFDAKVQRTKAALSVILSAGEGADVTQAIVDTISIGAAAARVMLASGAL
;
A
#
# COMPACT_ATOMS: atom_id res chain seq x y z
N MET A 1 22.09 56.46 -1.04
CA MET A 1 23.52 56.11 -1.25
C MET A 1 23.73 54.73 -0.64
N LYS A 2 23.70 53.65 -1.44
CA LYS A 2 24.85 52.93 -2.04
C LYS A 2 25.82 52.27 -1.03
N THR A 3 25.64 50.94 -0.89
CA THR A 3 26.65 49.82 -0.92
C THR A 3 27.77 49.78 0.13
N LYS A 4 28.13 48.63 0.73
CA LYS A 4 28.57 47.37 0.07
C LYS A 4 28.41 46.09 0.94
N LEU A 5 28.12 44.98 0.25
CA LEU A 5 28.43 43.59 0.59
C LEU A 5 29.96 43.32 0.60
N PHE A 6 30.45 42.36 1.41
CA PHE A 6 30.96 41.04 0.98
C PHE A 6 31.66 40.25 2.10
N GLY A 7 31.46 38.91 2.09
CA GLY A 7 32.33 37.86 2.68
C GLY A 7 31.80 37.24 3.98
N GLY A 8 31.58 35.93 4.15
CA GLY A 8 31.87 34.75 3.34
C GLY A 8 31.28 33.49 4.01
N VAL A 9 31.07 32.45 3.21
CA VAL A 9 30.53 31.11 3.54
C VAL A 9 31.62 30.21 4.15
N GLY A 10 31.25 29.30 5.07
CA GLY A 10 32.11 28.19 5.57
C GLY A 10 31.86 27.82 7.03
N ILE A 11 30.86 26.98 7.37
CA ILE A 11 30.98 25.53 7.66
C ILE A 11 32.11 25.17 8.66
N PHE A 12 31.77 24.63 9.85
CA PHE A 12 32.13 23.27 10.35
C PHE A 12 32.01 23.14 11.88
N CYS A 13 31.15 22.21 12.29
CA CYS A 13 31.23 21.28 13.43
C CYS A 13 31.45 21.75 14.89
N PHE A 14 30.91 20.89 15.77
CA PHE A 14 31.06 20.82 17.23
C PHE A 14 30.21 21.80 18.05
N LEU A 15 29.04 21.32 18.49
CA LEU A 15 28.86 20.98 19.91
C LEU A 15 27.56 20.18 20.12
N LEU A 16 27.77 18.88 20.35
CA LEU A 16 26.80 17.94 20.88
C LEU A 16 26.75 18.10 22.41
N VAL A 17 25.58 17.76 22.97
CA VAL A 17 25.28 17.43 24.38
C VAL A 17 25.05 18.62 25.32
N ILE A 18 23.78 18.90 25.65
CA ILE A 18 23.07 18.45 26.87
C ILE A 18 21.68 19.12 26.84
N ALA A 19 20.66 18.34 26.49
CA ALA A 19 19.28 18.58 26.90
C ALA A 19 18.51 17.25 26.85
N LEU A 20 18.90 16.34 27.75
CA LEU A 20 18.04 15.24 28.18
C LEU A 20 17.04 15.82 29.18
N ALA A 21 15.79 16.00 28.77
CA ALA A 21 14.64 15.90 29.67
C ALA A 21 13.34 15.74 28.87
N LEU A 22 12.74 14.55 29.02
CA LEU A 22 11.30 14.29 28.90
C LEU A 22 10.72 14.15 27.50
N GLY A 23 11.16 13.08 26.85
CA GLY A 23 10.41 12.39 25.82
C GLY A 23 11.33 11.27 25.38
N GLY A 24 11.13 10.06 25.90
CA GLY A 24 11.94 8.92 25.47
C GLY A 24 11.94 8.92 23.95
N CYS A 25 13.13 9.10 23.34
CA CYS A 25 13.34 8.71 21.97
C CYS A 25 13.03 7.22 21.97
N LYS A 26 11.79 6.84 21.62
CA LYS A 26 11.52 5.53 21.07
C LYS A 26 12.54 5.42 19.96
N GLU A 27 13.54 4.55 20.12
CA GLU A 27 14.36 4.13 19.00
C GLU A 27 13.39 3.83 17.85
N ALA A 28 13.64 4.45 16.70
CA ALA A 28 12.80 4.26 15.55
C ALA A 28 12.84 2.77 15.24
N SER A 29 11.79 2.04 15.60
CA SER A 29 11.76 0.59 15.44
C SER A 29 12.00 0.27 13.98
N THR A 30 13.03 -0.52 13.69
CA THR A 30 13.36 -0.94 12.32
C THR A 30 12.96 -2.39 12.10
N TYR A 31 12.68 -2.75 10.85
CA TYR A 31 12.42 -4.11 10.43
C TYR A 31 13.43 -4.54 9.36
N ALA A 32 13.78 -5.83 9.36
CA ALA A 32 14.62 -6.40 8.33
C ALA A 32 13.78 -6.79 7.11
N VAL A 33 14.27 -6.45 5.92
CA VAL A 33 13.58 -6.71 4.64
C VAL A 33 14.57 -7.26 3.62
N ASN A 34 14.20 -8.35 2.95
CA ASN A 34 14.91 -8.86 1.78
C ASN A 34 14.48 -8.07 0.53
N VAL A 35 15.35 -7.14 0.12
CA VAL A 35 15.05 -6.18 -0.97
C VAL A 35 14.89 -6.87 -2.33
N PRO A 36 15.71 -7.85 -2.73
CA PRO A 36 15.49 -8.58 -3.98
C PRO A 36 14.11 -9.24 -4.09
N VAL A 37 13.60 -9.82 -2.99
CA VAL A 37 12.27 -10.43 -2.96
C VAL A 37 11.18 -9.37 -3.11
N VAL A 38 11.31 -8.23 -2.46
CA VAL A 38 10.36 -7.12 -2.58
C VAL A 38 10.38 -6.53 -3.99
N ALA A 39 11.56 -6.34 -4.59
CA ALA A 39 11.73 -5.84 -5.95
C ALA A 39 11.06 -6.76 -7.00
N ALA A 40 11.21 -8.08 -6.87
CA ALA A 40 10.53 -9.02 -7.76
C ALA A 40 9.00 -8.91 -7.68
N ASN A 41 8.46 -8.64 -6.49
CA ASN A 41 7.02 -8.46 -6.30
C ASN A 41 6.53 -7.07 -6.73
N LEU A 42 7.38 -6.04 -6.69
CA LEU A 42 7.07 -4.73 -7.28
C LEU A 42 6.83 -4.84 -8.79
N VAL A 43 7.59 -5.67 -9.51
CA VAL A 43 7.36 -5.91 -10.94
C VAL A 43 5.97 -6.48 -11.20
N LEU A 44 5.51 -7.40 -10.35
CA LEU A 44 4.16 -7.95 -10.44
C LEU A 44 3.10 -6.88 -10.17
N LEU A 45 3.30 -6.04 -9.14
CA LEU A 45 2.40 -4.94 -8.84
C LEU A 45 2.29 -3.95 -10.01
N ASP A 46 3.41 -3.57 -10.61
CA ASP A 46 3.45 -2.65 -11.75
C ASP A 46 2.63 -3.18 -12.94
N GLN A 47 2.81 -4.46 -13.29
CA GLN A 47 2.07 -5.09 -14.38
C GLN A 47 0.55 -5.08 -14.15
N GLU A 48 0.10 -5.34 -12.92
CA GLU A 48 -1.33 -5.34 -12.59
C GLU A 48 -1.92 -3.94 -12.55
N ILE A 49 -1.19 -2.96 -12.02
CA ILE A 49 -1.61 -1.56 -11.97
C ILE A 49 -1.78 -0.99 -13.38
N ASP A 50 -0.77 -1.18 -14.23
CA ASP A 50 -0.76 -0.59 -15.56
C ASP A 50 -1.89 -1.19 -16.42
N SER A 51 -2.12 -2.50 -16.30
CA SER A 51 -3.28 -3.18 -16.92
C SER A 51 -4.63 -2.62 -16.40
N ALA A 52 -4.74 -2.44 -15.08
CA ALA A 52 -5.97 -1.97 -14.43
C ALA A 52 -6.37 -0.55 -14.80
N ARG A 53 -5.42 0.37 -14.83
CA ARG A 53 -5.70 1.79 -15.06
C ARG A 53 -6.30 2.06 -16.42
N ASP A 54 -5.71 1.50 -17.47
CA ASP A 54 -6.17 1.73 -18.84
C ASP A 54 -7.61 1.24 -19.03
N THR A 55 -7.92 0.08 -18.47
CA THR A 55 -9.25 -0.52 -18.55
C THR A 55 -10.28 0.29 -17.75
N VAL A 56 -9.98 0.64 -16.50
CA VAL A 56 -10.90 1.38 -15.62
C VAL A 56 -11.16 2.79 -16.16
N ALA A 57 -10.13 3.47 -16.67
CA ALA A 57 -10.28 4.80 -17.27
C ALA A 57 -11.21 4.76 -18.50
N SER A 58 -11.15 3.70 -19.30
CA SER A 58 -11.97 3.56 -20.52
C SER A 58 -13.46 3.28 -20.27
N ARG A 59 -13.86 2.98 -19.03
CA ARG A 59 -15.24 2.56 -18.67
C ARG A 59 -15.81 3.32 -17.47
N MET A 60 -15.15 4.38 -17.03
CA MET A 60 -15.52 5.13 -15.81
C MET A 60 -16.95 5.68 -15.85
N ASP A 61 -17.48 5.94 -17.04
CA ASP A 61 -18.83 6.43 -17.31
C ASP A 61 -19.95 5.39 -17.04
N GLN A 62 -19.61 4.11 -16.92
CA GLN A 62 -20.55 3.02 -16.66
C GLN A 62 -20.88 2.84 -15.18
N PHE A 63 -20.18 3.56 -14.30
CA PHE A 63 -20.30 3.44 -12.84
C PHE A 63 -21.10 4.59 -12.24
N THR A 64 -21.76 4.35 -11.10
CA THR A 64 -22.42 5.42 -10.33
C THR A 64 -21.38 6.39 -9.75
N PRO A 65 -21.77 7.63 -9.38
CA PRO A 65 -20.85 8.58 -8.76
C PRO A 65 -20.13 8.04 -7.51
N GLU A 66 -20.81 7.25 -6.68
CA GLU A 66 -20.25 6.62 -5.47
C GLU A 66 -19.21 5.55 -5.81
N GLU A 67 -19.47 4.76 -6.84
CA GLU A 67 -18.55 3.74 -7.36
C GLU A 67 -17.32 4.40 -7.98
N GLN A 68 -17.52 5.44 -8.80
CA GLN A 68 -16.42 6.23 -9.36
C GLN A 68 -15.53 6.84 -8.27
N ALA A 69 -16.13 7.38 -7.21
CA ALA A 69 -15.39 7.94 -6.08
C ALA A 69 -14.56 6.85 -5.37
N SER A 70 -15.14 5.66 -5.17
CA SER A 70 -14.47 4.52 -4.56
C SER A 70 -13.32 3.99 -5.44
N LEU A 71 -13.53 3.89 -6.75
CA LEU A 71 -12.51 3.46 -7.72
C LEU A 71 -11.36 4.47 -7.83
N ARG A 72 -11.64 5.78 -7.80
CA ARG A 72 -10.59 6.81 -7.76
C ARG A 72 -9.79 6.78 -6.45
N SER A 73 -10.46 6.57 -5.31
CA SER A 73 -9.80 6.41 -4.02
C SER A 73 -8.90 5.17 -4.01
N ALA A 74 -9.39 4.05 -4.54
CA ALA A 74 -8.60 2.83 -4.71
C ALA A 74 -7.37 3.05 -5.60
N ASP A 75 -7.51 3.72 -6.75
CA ASP A 75 -6.38 4.05 -7.63
C ASP A 75 -5.32 4.87 -6.89
N GLN A 76 -5.73 5.90 -6.15
CA GLN A 76 -4.82 6.73 -5.37
C GLN A 76 -4.03 5.94 -4.32
N GLU A 77 -4.71 5.06 -3.57
CA GLU A 77 -4.06 4.23 -2.54
C GLU A 77 -3.12 3.18 -3.16
N ILE A 78 -3.47 2.63 -4.33
CA ILE A 78 -2.63 1.69 -5.07
C ILE A 78 -1.38 2.40 -5.64
N GLN A 79 -1.51 3.63 -6.14
CA GLN A 79 -0.35 4.42 -6.58
C GLN A 79 0.56 4.78 -5.40
N ALA A 80 -0.01 5.22 -4.27
CA ALA A 80 0.76 5.53 -3.08
C ALA A 80 1.54 4.31 -2.57
N LEU A 81 0.93 3.13 -2.63
CA LEU A 81 1.60 1.86 -2.35
C LEU A 81 2.75 1.60 -3.34
N ARG A 82 2.49 1.70 -4.65
CA ARG A 82 3.50 1.49 -5.72
C ARG A 82 4.72 2.38 -5.51
N GLU A 83 4.50 3.68 -5.34
CA GLU A 83 5.57 4.66 -5.14
C GLU A 83 6.35 4.40 -3.85
N SER A 84 5.68 3.99 -2.78
CA SER A 84 6.35 3.71 -1.51
C SER A 84 7.18 2.42 -1.55
N VAL A 85 6.70 1.37 -2.22
CA VAL A 85 7.47 0.14 -2.46
C VAL A 85 8.66 0.44 -3.39
N LYS A 86 8.44 1.24 -4.43
CA LYS A 86 9.51 1.66 -5.35
C LYS A 86 10.60 2.43 -4.63
N ARG A 87 10.25 3.41 -3.78
CA ARG A 87 11.23 4.12 -2.93
C ARG A 87 12.01 3.16 -2.04
N LEU A 88 11.34 2.23 -1.37
CA LEU A 88 12.02 1.20 -0.56
C LEU A 88 13.05 0.43 -1.39
N VAL A 89 12.68 -0.01 -2.60
CA VAL A 89 13.57 -0.76 -3.49
C VAL A 89 14.71 0.11 -4.02
N ASP A 90 14.44 1.36 -4.42
CA ASP A 90 15.43 2.26 -5.01
C ASP A 90 16.45 2.73 -3.95
N GLU A 91 15.99 3.12 -2.76
CA GLU A 91 16.83 3.58 -1.64
C GLU A 91 17.71 2.46 -1.07
N ASN A 92 17.25 1.22 -1.17
CA ASN A 92 17.96 0.04 -0.67
C ASN A 92 18.45 -0.86 -1.81
N GLY A 93 18.54 -0.32 -3.03
CA GLY A 93 18.97 -1.06 -4.20
C GLY A 93 20.40 -1.58 -4.05
N GLY A 94 20.61 -2.84 -4.44
CA GLY A 94 21.95 -3.45 -4.42
C GLY A 94 22.37 -4.10 -3.09
N VAL A 95 21.54 -4.06 -2.04
CA VAL A 95 21.74 -4.86 -0.83
C VAL A 95 20.76 -6.04 -0.75
N ALA A 96 21.22 -7.18 -0.24
CA ALA A 96 20.36 -8.35 -0.07
C ALA A 96 19.35 -8.18 1.09
N ARG A 97 19.74 -7.44 2.13
CA ARG A 97 18.92 -7.21 3.34
C ARG A 97 19.09 -5.77 3.81
N ALA A 98 17.97 -5.07 4.01
CA ALA A 98 17.92 -3.70 4.48
C ALA A 98 17.18 -3.61 5.82
N LEU A 99 17.49 -2.56 6.58
CA LEU A 99 16.71 -2.16 7.75
C LEU A 99 15.81 -1.00 7.35
N VAL A 100 14.50 -1.22 7.42
CA VAL A 100 13.47 -0.27 6.98
C VAL A 100 12.72 0.26 8.20
N ASN A 101 12.31 1.52 8.19
CA ASN A 101 11.59 2.11 9.31
C ASN A 101 10.21 1.44 9.47
N ALA A 102 9.83 1.09 10.69
CA ALA A 102 8.52 0.49 10.96
C ALA A 102 7.36 1.40 10.54
N ASP A 103 7.50 2.72 10.60
CA ASP A 103 6.46 3.65 10.16
C ASP A 103 6.24 3.60 8.65
N GLU A 104 7.31 3.41 7.86
CA GLU A 104 7.21 3.19 6.42
C GLU A 104 6.46 1.89 6.12
N VAL A 105 6.82 0.81 6.82
CA VAL A 105 6.13 -0.49 6.67
C VAL A 105 4.66 -0.38 7.09
N ARG A 106 4.32 0.35 8.17
CA ARG A 106 2.93 0.60 8.58
C ARG A 106 2.16 1.38 7.52
N MET A 107 2.77 2.39 6.90
CA MET A 107 2.16 3.17 5.85
C MET A 107 1.89 2.33 4.60
N LEU A 108 2.83 1.47 4.19
CA LEU A 108 2.62 0.51 3.10
C LEU A 108 1.37 -0.33 3.34
N VAL A 109 1.23 -0.90 4.54
CA VAL A 109 0.08 -1.77 4.79
C VAL A 109 -1.22 -1.00 4.89
N LYS A 110 -1.19 0.22 5.45
CA LYS A 110 -2.36 1.09 5.51
C LYS A 110 -2.91 1.36 4.11
N SER A 111 -2.05 1.72 3.16
CA SER A 111 -2.48 1.99 1.78
C SER A 111 -3.03 0.74 1.10
N ALA A 112 -2.37 -0.41 1.21
CA ALA A 112 -2.90 -1.66 0.65
C ALA A 112 -4.28 -2.02 1.22
N ARG A 113 -4.50 -1.83 2.53
CA ARG A 113 -5.79 -2.09 3.19
C ARG A 113 -6.87 -1.12 2.72
N ASN A 114 -6.55 0.16 2.58
CA ASN A 114 -7.51 1.16 2.11
C ASN A 114 -7.91 0.87 0.66
N ALA A 115 -6.94 0.58 -0.22
CA ALA A 115 -7.20 0.15 -1.59
C ALA A 115 -8.17 -1.05 -1.64
N TYR A 116 -7.91 -2.08 -0.83
CA TYR A 116 -8.81 -3.24 -0.73
C TYR A 116 -10.23 -2.83 -0.31
N ARG A 117 -10.35 -2.04 0.75
CA ARG A 117 -11.65 -1.58 1.26
C ARG A 117 -12.41 -0.83 0.17
N ASP A 118 -11.75 0.09 -0.53
CA ASP A 118 -12.38 0.98 -1.50
C ASP A 118 -12.83 0.21 -2.75
N VAL A 119 -12.00 -0.73 -3.24
CA VAL A 119 -12.41 -1.66 -4.31
C VAL A 119 -13.61 -2.49 -3.87
N ARG A 120 -13.63 -2.96 -2.62
CA ARG A 120 -14.76 -3.75 -2.12
C ARG A 120 -16.03 -2.93 -1.98
N MET A 121 -15.92 -1.66 -1.58
CA MET A 121 -17.05 -0.72 -1.54
C MET A 121 -17.60 -0.44 -2.94
N ALA A 122 -16.77 -0.35 -3.97
CA ALA A 122 -17.24 -0.19 -5.35
C ALA A 122 -18.07 -1.40 -5.83
N ILE A 123 -17.71 -2.62 -5.39
CA ILE A 123 -18.42 -3.85 -5.75
C ILE A 123 -19.67 -4.06 -4.89
N CYS A 124 -19.59 -3.67 -3.63
CA CYS A 124 -20.62 -3.91 -2.63
C CYS A 124 -21.01 -2.59 -1.93
N PRO A 125 -21.60 -1.63 -2.66
CA PRO A 125 -21.92 -0.31 -2.12
C PRO A 125 -22.95 -0.39 -0.98
N ASP A 126 -23.79 -1.41 -0.97
CA ASP A 126 -24.84 -1.62 0.03
C ASP A 126 -24.31 -2.15 1.38
N VAL A 127 -23.02 -2.46 1.48
CA VAL A 127 -22.41 -3.00 2.70
C VAL A 127 -21.67 -1.89 3.44
N SER A 128 -21.92 -1.76 4.74
CA SER A 128 -21.19 -0.81 5.58
C SER A 128 -19.66 -1.00 5.48
N PRO A 129 -18.86 0.09 5.40
CA PRO A 129 -17.40 0.01 5.38
C PRO A 129 -16.78 -0.77 6.55
N SER A 130 -17.47 -0.83 7.69
CA SER A 130 -17.03 -1.57 8.88
C SER A 130 -17.20 -3.09 8.74
N VAL A 131 -18.01 -3.57 7.80
CA VAL A 131 -18.36 -5.00 7.62
C VAL A 131 -17.96 -5.52 6.24
N VAL A 132 -17.60 -4.62 5.32
CA VAL A 132 -17.26 -4.95 3.91
C VAL A 132 -16.12 -5.97 3.78
N LEU A 133 -15.22 -6.01 4.76
CA LEU A 133 -14.06 -6.92 4.78
C LEU A 133 -14.43 -8.37 5.15
N THR A 134 -15.64 -8.61 5.67
CA THR A 134 -16.11 -9.91 6.17
C THR A 134 -17.48 -10.30 5.64
N SER A 135 -18.15 -9.41 4.90
CA SER A 135 -19.50 -9.63 4.40
C SER A 135 -19.50 -10.45 3.11
N THR A 136 -20.22 -11.57 3.12
CA THR A 136 -20.65 -12.31 1.93
C THR A 136 -21.97 -11.78 1.38
N ASN A 137 -22.65 -10.88 2.10
CA ASN A 137 -23.95 -10.32 1.75
C ASN A 137 -23.79 -9.14 0.78
N CYS A 138 -23.39 -9.44 -0.44
CA CYS A 138 -23.26 -8.47 -1.50
C CYS A 138 -24.13 -8.89 -2.68
N LYS A 139 -25.16 -8.08 -2.99
CA LYS A 139 -26.15 -8.42 -4.01
C LYS A 139 -25.50 -8.54 -5.40
N ARG A 140 -24.65 -7.58 -5.76
CA ARG A 140 -23.84 -7.61 -6.99
C ARG A 140 -22.95 -8.84 -7.10
N LEU A 141 -22.42 -9.33 -5.98
CA LEU A 141 -21.60 -10.53 -5.94
C LEU A 141 -22.39 -11.79 -6.30
N ALA A 142 -23.67 -11.88 -5.91
CA ALA A 142 -24.55 -12.98 -6.31
C ALA A 142 -24.95 -12.94 -7.79
N GLU A 143 -24.98 -11.74 -8.39
CA GLU A 143 -25.34 -11.49 -9.79
C GLU A 143 -24.14 -11.62 -10.75
N MET A 144 -22.90 -11.65 -10.23
CA MET A 144 -21.68 -11.80 -11.03
C MET A 144 -21.55 -13.18 -11.71
N PRO A 145 -21.03 -13.22 -12.95
CA PRO A 145 -20.67 -14.47 -13.62
C PRO A 145 -19.76 -15.35 -12.74
N PRO A 146 -19.86 -16.69 -12.85
CA PRO A 146 -19.08 -17.61 -12.01
C PRO A 146 -17.56 -17.36 -12.03
N LEU A 147 -17.01 -16.97 -13.19
CA LEU A 147 -15.57 -16.70 -13.35
C LEU A 147 -15.15 -15.43 -12.57
N ASP A 148 -15.97 -14.40 -12.59
CA ASP A 148 -15.71 -13.13 -11.91
C ASP A 148 -15.87 -13.30 -10.39
N ARG A 149 -16.88 -14.07 -9.96
CA ARG A 149 -17.01 -14.51 -8.57
C ARG A 149 -15.80 -15.31 -8.10
N MET A 150 -15.28 -16.24 -8.89
CA MET A 150 -14.08 -16.99 -8.52
C MET A 150 -12.85 -16.07 -8.37
N THR A 151 -12.68 -15.10 -9.26
CA THR A 151 -11.63 -14.09 -9.17
C THR A 151 -11.74 -13.28 -7.89
N LEU A 152 -12.95 -12.85 -7.56
CA LEU A 152 -13.28 -12.11 -6.34
C LEU A 152 -13.10 -12.96 -5.05
N THR A 153 -13.45 -14.24 -5.10
CA THR A 153 -13.26 -15.16 -3.96
C THR A 153 -11.77 -15.45 -3.74
N GLY A 154 -11.00 -15.57 -4.82
CA GLY A 154 -9.54 -15.65 -4.78
C GLY A 154 -8.90 -14.38 -4.19
N PHE A 155 -9.49 -13.21 -4.45
CA PHE A 155 -9.11 -11.94 -3.84
C PHE A 155 -9.39 -11.91 -2.34
N ASP A 156 -10.61 -12.30 -1.92
CA ASP A 156 -10.99 -12.38 -0.50
C ASP A 156 -10.06 -13.33 0.27
N ALA A 157 -9.70 -14.48 -0.32
CA ALA A 157 -8.76 -15.44 0.26
C ALA A 157 -7.32 -14.93 0.36
N LYS A 158 -6.86 -14.12 -0.61
CA LYS A 158 -5.55 -13.43 -0.52
C LYS A 158 -5.57 -12.40 0.61
N VAL A 159 -6.67 -11.66 0.75
CA VAL A 159 -6.79 -10.61 1.78
C VAL A 159 -6.88 -11.19 3.19
N GLN A 160 -7.58 -12.31 3.40
CA GLN A 160 -7.58 -12.98 4.71
C GLN A 160 -6.19 -13.46 5.11
N ARG A 161 -5.39 -13.97 4.16
CA ARG A 161 -3.99 -14.34 4.40
C ARG A 161 -3.14 -13.12 4.76
N THR A 162 -3.31 -12.01 4.05
CA THR A 162 -2.55 -10.79 4.34
C THR A 162 -3.03 -10.08 5.62
N LYS A 163 -4.28 -10.22 6.06
CA LYS A 163 -4.73 -9.73 7.37
C LYS A 163 -3.95 -10.39 8.51
N ALA A 164 -3.61 -11.67 8.36
CA ALA A 164 -2.71 -12.35 9.29
C ALA A 164 -1.28 -11.77 9.22
N ALA A 165 -0.75 -11.52 8.01
CA ALA A 165 0.55 -10.90 7.81
C ALA A 165 0.64 -9.46 8.40
N LEU A 166 -0.45 -8.68 8.30
CA LEU A 166 -0.56 -7.36 8.92
C LEU A 166 -0.56 -7.43 10.44
N SER A 167 -1.24 -8.42 11.03
CA SER A 167 -1.18 -8.66 12.46
C SER A 167 0.26 -8.99 12.92
N VAL A 168 1.01 -9.72 12.09
CA VAL A 168 2.43 -10.02 12.34
C VAL A 168 3.25 -8.73 12.29
N ILE A 169 3.12 -7.89 11.26
CA ILE A 169 3.85 -6.60 11.19
C ILE A 169 3.55 -5.70 12.39
N LEU A 170 2.27 -5.55 12.77
CA LEU A 170 1.87 -4.65 13.86
C LEU A 170 2.30 -5.13 15.25
N SER A 171 2.57 -6.42 15.38
CA SER A 171 3.06 -7.03 16.64
C SER A 171 4.55 -7.38 16.60
N ALA A 172 5.21 -7.20 15.46
CA ALA A 172 6.62 -7.51 15.29
C ALA A 172 7.49 -6.55 16.10
N GLY A 173 8.42 -7.13 16.88
CA GLY A 173 9.47 -6.39 17.57
C GLY A 173 10.54 -5.87 16.61
N GLU A 174 11.45 -5.06 17.14
CA GLU A 174 12.56 -4.48 16.37
C GLU A 174 13.46 -5.56 15.73
N GLY A 175 13.95 -5.28 14.53
CA GLY A 175 14.81 -6.18 13.75
C GLY A 175 14.09 -7.38 13.14
N ALA A 176 12.79 -7.56 13.40
CA ALA A 176 12.03 -8.67 12.86
C ALA A 176 12.04 -8.66 11.32
N ASP A 177 12.11 -9.86 10.75
CA ASP A 177 11.99 -10.05 9.30
C ASP A 177 10.53 -9.92 8.88
N VAL A 178 10.22 -8.88 8.12
CA VAL A 178 8.86 -8.60 7.63
C VAL A 178 8.75 -8.77 6.13
N THR A 179 9.74 -9.38 5.48
CA THR A 179 9.80 -9.56 4.01
C THR A 179 8.49 -10.14 3.47
N GLN A 180 8.05 -11.28 4.02
CA GLN A 180 6.85 -11.95 3.53
C GLN A 180 5.60 -11.08 3.72
N ALA A 181 5.54 -10.31 4.81
CA ALA A 181 4.40 -9.47 5.08
C ALA A 181 4.35 -8.22 4.16
N ILE A 182 5.50 -7.70 3.73
CA ILE A 182 5.58 -6.70 2.65
C ILE A 182 5.15 -7.33 1.31
N VAL A 183 5.59 -8.54 0.99
CA VAL A 183 5.16 -9.28 -0.22
C VAL A 183 3.65 -9.51 -0.23
N ASP A 184 3.07 -9.89 0.90
CA ASP A 184 1.63 -10.10 1.04
C ASP A 184 0.87 -8.78 0.88
N THR A 185 1.45 -7.66 1.36
CA THR A 185 0.92 -6.29 1.19
C THR A 185 0.91 -5.87 -0.28
N ILE A 186 2.01 -6.11 -0.99
CA ILE A 186 2.12 -5.88 -2.44
C ILE A 186 1.08 -6.72 -3.19
N SER A 187 0.92 -7.98 -2.79
CA SER A 187 -0.07 -8.89 -3.37
C SER A 187 -1.51 -8.42 -3.16
N ILE A 188 -1.83 -7.72 -2.06
CA ILE A 188 -3.14 -7.05 -1.92
C ILE A 188 -3.29 -5.97 -2.97
N GLY A 189 -2.31 -5.06 -3.09
CA GLY A 189 -2.39 -3.95 -4.05
C GLY A 189 -2.58 -4.44 -5.48
N ALA A 190 -1.82 -5.45 -5.86
CA ALA A 190 -1.93 -6.11 -7.17
C ALA A 190 -3.30 -6.75 -7.37
N ALA A 191 -3.84 -7.41 -6.34
CA ALA A 191 -5.15 -8.02 -6.44
C ALA A 191 -6.29 -6.98 -6.42
N ALA A 192 -6.12 -5.84 -5.74
CA ALA A 192 -7.05 -4.73 -5.78
C ALA A 192 -7.09 -4.13 -7.20
N ALA A 193 -5.94 -3.93 -7.85
CA ALA A 193 -5.86 -3.54 -9.25
C ALA A 193 -6.57 -4.57 -10.18
N ARG A 194 -6.35 -5.87 -9.98
CA ARG A 194 -7.06 -6.94 -10.72
C ARG A 194 -8.56 -6.93 -10.51
N VAL A 195 -9.01 -6.62 -9.31
CA VAL A 195 -10.44 -6.56 -9.06
C VAL A 195 -11.03 -5.28 -9.64
N MET A 196 -10.29 -4.17 -9.69
CA MET A 196 -10.69 -3.00 -10.47
C MET A 196 -10.87 -3.35 -11.96
N LEU A 197 -9.98 -4.19 -12.53
CA LEU A 197 -10.15 -4.77 -13.88
C LEU A 197 -11.45 -5.58 -14.01
N ALA A 198 -11.66 -6.52 -13.08
CA ALA A 198 -12.79 -7.44 -13.13
C ALA A 198 -14.14 -6.75 -12.84
N SER A 199 -14.15 -5.70 -12.00
CA SER A 199 -15.33 -4.88 -11.74
C SER A 199 -15.79 -4.06 -12.95
N GLY A 200 -15.06 -4.13 -14.08
CA GLY A 200 -15.57 -3.79 -15.42
C GLY A 200 -16.64 -4.74 -15.96
N ALA A 201 -17.24 -5.59 -15.12
CA ALA A 201 -18.41 -6.41 -15.39
C ALA A 201 -19.40 -6.32 -14.20
N LEU A 202 -20.31 -5.36 -14.29
CA LEU A 202 -21.74 -5.65 -14.20
C LEU A 202 -22.44 -4.87 -15.31
#